data_AF-A0A0A2T7S4-F1
#
_entry.id   AF-A0A0A2T7S4-F1
#
_cell.length_a   1.000
_cell.length_b   1.000
_cell.length_c   1.000
_cell.angle_alpha   90.00
_cell.angle_beta   90.00
_cell.angle_gamma   90.00
#
_symmetry.space_group_name_H-M   'P 1'
#
loop_
_entity.id
_entity.type
_entity.pdbx_description
1 polymer ?
#
loop_
_entity_poly.entity_id
_entity_poly.type
_entity_poly.pdbx_seq_one_letter_code
_entity_poly.pdbx_strand_id
1 'polypeptide(L)'
;MHGKKDIIKLHAKDKKQIVSYLAEGRRKEAIKLFTELSLKKTDLTPGHKIKLVELNQENRLGILKQVMIHTLENLFKKKPDEFFKTTYHYDWWAFPMHVPLEWNWPKRNYDASINLREAQTLLEDDEFVSAYLECITLYLEALKKHGWNDYPVRYARMIHSLSLFIKAASTVDQKGVIKEKTIYQRLSQKGEEIIDFAHTNLAEKYSDYSLFTKGMETLAQEIKKFKEFAEEQPRESNPLSYA
;
A
#
# COMPACT_ATOMS: atom_id res chain seq x y z
N MET A 1 -6.97 -32.03 -4.48
CA MET A 1 -7.65 -31.16 -3.50
C MET A 1 -8.63 -30.26 -4.21
N HIS A 2 -9.93 -30.44 -4.00
CA HIS A 2 -10.98 -29.59 -4.56
C HIS A 2 -10.97 -28.23 -3.85
N GLY A 3 -10.52 -27.19 -4.56
CA GLY A 3 -10.69 -25.82 -4.09
C GLY A 3 -12.17 -25.52 -3.96
N LYS A 4 -12.68 -25.46 -2.73
CA LYS A 4 -13.96 -24.79 -2.47
C LYS A 4 -13.82 -23.41 -3.11
N LYS A 5 -14.68 -23.10 -4.08
CA LYS A 5 -14.80 -21.73 -4.57
C LYS A 5 -15.09 -20.88 -3.33
N ASP A 6 -14.11 -20.06 -2.91
CA ASP A 6 -14.31 -19.06 -1.88
C ASP A 6 -15.34 -18.08 -2.41
N ILE A 7 -16.60 -18.36 -2.11
CA ILE A 7 -17.73 -17.52 -2.46
C ILE A 7 -18.01 -16.67 -1.24
N ILE A 8 -17.93 -15.35 -1.39
CA ILE A 8 -18.41 -14.40 -0.39
C ILE A 8 -19.87 -14.75 -0.06
N LYS A 9 -20.12 -15.25 1.16
CA LYS A 9 -21.46 -15.65 1.62
C LYS A 9 -22.38 -14.43 1.84
N LEU A 10 -22.93 -13.85 0.78
CA LEU A 10 -23.89 -12.74 0.90
C LEU A 10 -25.28 -13.24 1.33
N HIS A 11 -26.09 -12.38 1.94
CA HIS A 11 -27.48 -12.71 2.27
C HIS A 11 -28.27 -12.99 0.99
N ALA A 12 -29.29 -13.86 1.08
CA ALA A 12 -30.07 -14.29 -0.08
C ALA A 12 -30.74 -13.12 -0.81
N LYS A 13 -31.25 -12.14 -0.05
CA LYS A 13 -31.86 -10.91 -0.59
C LYS A 13 -30.85 -10.10 -1.43
N ASP A 14 -29.64 -9.91 -0.91
CA ASP A 14 -28.59 -9.16 -1.59
C ASP A 14 -28.13 -9.86 -2.88
N LYS A 15 -27.98 -11.18 -2.84
CA LYS A 15 -27.65 -11.98 -4.03
C LYS A 15 -28.73 -11.83 -5.11
N LYS A 16 -30.00 -11.90 -4.71
CA LYS A 16 -31.12 -11.72 -5.64
C LYS A 16 -31.10 -10.33 -6.28
N GLN A 17 -30.79 -9.29 -5.51
CA GLN A 17 -30.68 -7.93 -6.03
C GLN A 17 -29.51 -7.76 -7.00
N ILE A 18 -28.32 -8.29 -6.67
CA ILE A 18 -27.16 -8.28 -7.57
C ILE A 18 -27.48 -9.00 -8.88
N VAL A 19 -28.13 -10.17 -8.82
CA VAL A 19 -28.55 -10.92 -10.01
C VAL A 19 -29.57 -10.14 -10.84
N SER A 20 -30.53 -9.46 -10.19
CA SER A 20 -31.50 -8.59 -10.88
C SER A 20 -30.79 -7.48 -11.65
N TYR A 21 -29.85 -6.76 -11.01
CA TYR A 21 -29.08 -5.71 -11.67
C TYR A 21 -28.26 -6.24 -12.84
N LEU A 22 -27.65 -7.43 -12.73
CA LEU A 22 -26.95 -8.05 -13.84
C LEU A 22 -27.89 -8.42 -15.00
N ALA A 23 -29.08 -8.95 -14.70
CA ALA A 23 -30.09 -9.29 -15.72
C ALA A 23 -30.65 -8.04 -16.42
N GLU A 24 -30.74 -6.91 -15.73
CA GLU A 24 -31.18 -5.61 -16.25
C GLU A 24 -30.07 -4.84 -17.01
N GLY A 25 -28.86 -5.42 -17.15
CA GLY A 25 -27.71 -4.73 -17.77
C GLY A 25 -27.05 -3.66 -16.89
N ARG A 26 -27.47 -3.52 -15.63
CA ARG A 26 -27.00 -2.55 -14.63
C ARG A 26 -25.74 -3.02 -13.91
N ARG A 27 -24.70 -3.31 -14.70
CA ARG A 27 -23.45 -3.93 -14.22
C ARG A 27 -22.72 -3.05 -13.19
N LYS A 28 -22.72 -1.73 -13.36
CA LYS A 28 -22.01 -0.81 -12.44
C LYS A 28 -22.64 -0.84 -11.05
N GLU A 29 -23.97 -0.84 -10.96
CA GLU A 29 -24.71 -0.92 -9.71
C GLU A 29 -24.56 -2.29 -9.05
N ALA A 30 -24.52 -3.37 -9.83
CA ALA A 30 -24.23 -4.71 -9.32
C ALA A 30 -22.84 -4.79 -8.67
N ILE A 31 -21.81 -4.22 -9.33
CA ILE A 31 -20.44 -4.18 -8.81
C ILE A 31 -20.36 -3.31 -7.55
N LYS A 32 -21.00 -2.13 -7.57
CA LYS A 32 -21.04 -1.22 -6.41
C LYS A 32 -21.67 -1.91 -5.20
N LEU A 33 -22.86 -2.50 -5.36
CA LEU A 33 -23.55 -3.20 -4.27
C LEU A 33 -22.74 -4.39 -3.75
N PHE A 34 -22.17 -5.21 -4.65
CA PHE A 34 -21.30 -6.32 -4.26
C PHE A 34 -20.09 -5.84 -3.44
N THR A 35 -19.47 -4.73 -3.85
CA THR A 35 -18.28 -4.16 -3.21
C THR A 35 -18.61 -3.64 -1.80
N GLU A 36 -19.67 -2.84 -1.67
CA GLU A 36 -20.15 -2.32 -0.39
C GLU A 36 -20.48 -3.44 0.61
N LEU A 37 -21.17 -4.49 0.15
CA LEU A 37 -21.52 -5.62 1.01
C LEU A 37 -20.31 -6.48 1.39
N SER A 38 -19.32 -6.59 0.50
CA SER A 38 -18.11 -7.36 0.77
C SER A 38 -17.25 -6.66 1.82
N LEU A 39 -17.01 -5.35 1.67
CA LEU A 39 -16.15 -4.58 2.59
C LEU A 39 -16.71 -4.48 4.02
N LYS A 40 -18.01 -4.71 4.22
CA LYS A 40 -18.62 -4.82 5.57
C LYS A 40 -18.21 -6.09 6.32
N LYS A 41 -17.67 -7.10 5.65
CA LYS A 41 -17.30 -8.37 6.27
C LYS A 41 -15.89 -8.33 6.82
N THR A 42 -15.68 -8.77 8.04
CA THR A 42 -14.35 -8.76 8.66
C THR A 42 -13.39 -9.81 8.10
N ASP A 43 -13.91 -10.92 7.56
CA ASP A 43 -13.18 -12.13 7.18
C ASP A 43 -12.88 -12.27 5.68
N LEU A 44 -12.72 -11.15 4.96
CA LEU A 44 -12.39 -11.18 3.54
C LEU A 44 -11.02 -11.84 3.29
N THR A 45 -11.04 -12.95 2.54
CA THR A 45 -9.83 -13.63 2.05
C THR A 45 -9.05 -12.76 1.06
N PRO A 46 -7.75 -13.04 0.85
CA PRO A 46 -6.97 -12.39 -0.19
C PRO A 46 -7.62 -12.47 -1.59
N GLY A 47 -8.19 -13.63 -1.94
CA GLY A 47 -8.87 -13.81 -3.21
C GLY A 47 -10.09 -12.89 -3.38
N HIS A 48 -10.87 -12.69 -2.32
CA HIS A 48 -11.97 -11.74 -2.34
C HIS A 48 -11.50 -10.30 -2.54
N LYS A 49 -10.45 -9.88 -1.82
CA LYS A 49 -9.89 -8.53 -1.88
C LYS A 49 -9.34 -8.19 -3.27
N ILE A 50 -8.60 -9.11 -3.87
CA ILE A 50 -8.13 -8.97 -5.26
C ILE A 50 -9.32 -8.85 -6.20
N LYS A 51 -10.37 -9.66 -6.00
CA LYS A 51 -11.55 -9.58 -6.85
C LYS A 51 -12.27 -8.23 -6.78
N LEU A 52 -12.30 -7.60 -5.61
CA LEU A 52 -12.84 -6.25 -5.45
C LEU A 52 -12.06 -5.24 -6.29
N VAL A 53 -10.72 -5.29 -6.25
CA VAL A 53 -9.88 -4.41 -7.08
C VAL A 53 -10.11 -4.68 -8.57
N GLU A 54 -10.10 -5.95 -8.99
CA GLU A 54 -10.34 -6.37 -10.39
C GLU A 54 -11.68 -5.87 -10.96
N LEU A 55 -12.75 -5.91 -10.16
CA LEU A 55 -14.09 -5.52 -10.62
C LEU A 55 -14.27 -4.00 -10.71
N ASN A 56 -13.48 -3.22 -9.97
CA ASN A 56 -13.66 -1.78 -9.81
C ASN A 56 -12.57 -0.96 -10.50
N GLN A 57 -12.14 -1.35 -11.71
CA GLN A 57 -11.05 -0.64 -12.42
C GLN A 57 -11.36 0.84 -12.71
N GLU A 58 -12.63 1.24 -12.82
CA GLU A 58 -13.03 2.66 -12.96
C GLU A 58 -12.86 3.48 -11.66
N ASN A 59 -12.94 2.85 -10.48
CA ASN A 59 -12.76 3.47 -9.17
C ASN A 59 -11.64 2.76 -8.37
N ARG A 60 -10.58 2.39 -9.07
CA ARG A 60 -9.58 1.43 -8.57
C ARG A 60 -8.85 1.93 -7.34
N LEU A 61 -8.45 3.21 -7.34
CA LEU A 61 -7.73 3.83 -6.22
C LEU A 61 -8.60 3.89 -4.97
N GLY A 62 -9.86 4.29 -5.10
CA GLY A 62 -10.82 4.31 -4.00
C GLY A 62 -11.04 2.92 -3.40
N ILE A 63 -11.05 1.87 -4.23
CA ILE A 63 -11.14 0.49 -3.75
C ILE A 63 -9.83 -0.01 -3.15
N LEU A 64 -8.67 0.32 -3.72
CA LEU A 64 -7.38 -0.01 -3.12
C LEU A 64 -7.26 0.57 -1.70
N LYS A 65 -7.63 1.85 -1.52
CA LYS A 65 -7.69 2.49 -0.19
C LYS A 65 -8.58 1.69 0.77
N GLN A 66 -9.82 1.42 0.38
CA GLN A 66 -10.77 0.70 1.24
C GLN A 66 -10.29 -0.71 1.59
N VAL A 67 -9.70 -1.43 0.64
CA VAL A 67 -9.15 -2.78 0.87
C VAL A 67 -7.92 -2.74 1.77
N MET A 68 -7.07 -1.71 1.66
CA MET A 68 -5.94 -1.46 2.55
C MET A 68 -6.42 -1.21 3.98
N ILE A 69 -7.33 -0.25 4.18
CA ILE A 69 -7.90 0.07 5.50
C ILE A 69 -8.60 -1.16 6.09
N HIS A 70 -9.37 -1.88 5.29
CA HIS A 70 -9.99 -3.13 5.72
C HIS A 70 -8.96 -4.15 6.23
N THR A 71 -7.82 -4.25 5.56
CA THR A 71 -6.72 -5.15 5.94
C THR A 71 -6.01 -4.69 7.21
N LEU A 72 -5.76 -3.39 7.35
CA LEU A 72 -5.23 -2.81 8.57
C LEU A 72 -6.12 -3.17 9.77
N GLU A 73 -7.41 -2.88 9.67
CA GLU A 73 -8.37 -3.07 10.77
C GLU A 73 -8.67 -4.54 11.09
N ASN A 74 -8.73 -5.42 10.09
CA ASN A 74 -9.17 -6.79 10.29
C ASN A 74 -8.08 -7.84 10.28
N LEU A 75 -6.87 -7.49 9.83
CA LEU A 75 -5.72 -8.38 9.84
C LEU A 75 -4.59 -7.83 10.70
N PHE A 76 -4.08 -6.63 10.44
CA PHE A 76 -2.88 -6.14 11.12
C PHE A 76 -3.17 -5.89 12.61
N LYS A 77 -4.23 -5.12 12.91
CA LYS A 77 -4.63 -4.78 14.29
C LYS A 77 -5.18 -5.97 15.07
N LYS A 78 -5.96 -6.84 14.42
CA LYS A 78 -6.60 -7.99 15.08
C LYS A 78 -5.71 -9.22 15.23
N LYS A 79 -4.68 -9.35 14.39
CA LYS A 79 -3.78 -10.50 14.36
C LYS A 79 -2.30 -10.09 14.32
N PRO A 80 -1.83 -9.23 15.24
CA PRO A 80 -0.48 -8.65 15.19
C PRO A 80 0.63 -9.70 15.22
N ASP A 81 0.38 -10.85 15.86
CA ASP A 81 1.33 -11.95 15.96
C ASP A 81 1.21 -13.01 14.84
N GLU A 82 0.38 -12.76 13.82
CA GLU A 82 0.19 -13.70 12.70
C GLU A 82 0.38 -13.07 11.33
N PHE A 83 -0.07 -11.83 11.12
CA PHE A 83 -0.20 -11.29 9.75
C PHE A 83 1.12 -11.28 8.97
N PHE A 84 2.26 -11.14 9.65
CA PHE A 84 3.58 -11.15 9.02
C PHE A 84 3.98 -12.53 8.48
N LYS A 85 3.25 -13.62 8.74
CA LYS A 85 3.56 -14.96 8.17
C LYS A 85 3.35 -15.01 6.65
N THR A 86 3.96 -15.97 5.98
CA THR A 86 3.91 -16.16 4.51
C THR A 86 2.53 -16.52 3.97
N THR A 87 1.61 -16.96 4.83
CA THR A 87 0.25 -17.38 4.48
C THR A 87 -0.68 -16.21 4.10
N TYR A 88 -0.31 -14.97 4.41
CA TYR A 88 -1.09 -13.78 4.09
C TYR A 88 -0.53 -13.05 2.86
N HIS A 89 -1.40 -12.75 1.89
CA HIS A 89 -1.02 -12.14 0.61
C HIS A 89 -1.60 -10.73 0.44
N TYR A 90 -1.35 -9.84 1.39
CA TYR A 90 -1.86 -8.45 1.38
C TYR A 90 -0.93 -7.44 0.72
N ASP A 91 0.29 -7.84 0.39
CA ASP A 91 1.37 -6.99 -0.10
C ASP A 91 1.03 -6.24 -1.41
N TRP A 92 -0.02 -6.66 -2.11
CA TRP A 92 -0.47 -6.02 -3.35
C TRP A 92 -1.23 -4.72 -3.12
N TRP A 93 -2.03 -4.64 -2.07
CA TRP A 93 -2.87 -3.47 -1.76
C TRP A 93 -2.45 -2.74 -0.51
N ALA A 94 -1.74 -3.38 0.43
CA ALA A 94 -1.16 -2.69 1.58
C ALA A 94 0.11 -1.90 1.20
N PHE A 95 0.85 -2.39 0.20
CA PHE A 95 2.05 -1.76 -0.34
C PHE A 95 1.93 -1.64 -1.87
N PRO A 96 1.02 -0.78 -2.37
CA PRO A 96 0.83 -0.62 -3.81
C PRO A 96 2.09 0.02 -4.41
N MET A 97 2.59 -0.55 -5.50
CA MET A 97 3.77 -0.07 -6.21
C MET A 97 3.50 -0.12 -7.71
N HIS A 98 4.34 0.54 -8.49
CA HIS A 98 4.36 0.35 -9.93
C HIS A 98 4.92 -1.04 -10.26
N VAL A 99 4.17 -1.82 -11.05
CA VAL A 99 4.62 -3.11 -11.59
C VAL A 99 4.89 -2.93 -13.09
N PRO A 100 6.16 -2.94 -13.52
CA PRO A 100 6.52 -2.88 -14.92
C PRO A 100 6.00 -4.09 -15.71
N LEU A 101 5.53 -3.87 -16.95
CA LEU A 101 4.93 -4.92 -17.77
C LEU A 101 5.93 -6.02 -18.15
N GLU A 102 7.21 -5.66 -18.27
CA GLU A 102 8.31 -6.57 -18.58
C GLU A 102 8.59 -7.60 -17.48
N TRP A 103 8.04 -7.43 -16.28
CA TRP A 103 8.18 -8.42 -15.20
C TRP A 103 7.33 -9.67 -15.43
N ASN A 104 6.40 -9.67 -16.39
CA ASN A 104 5.56 -10.82 -16.76
C ASN A 104 4.82 -11.47 -15.58
N TRP A 105 4.33 -10.63 -14.67
CA TRP A 105 3.63 -11.07 -13.47
C TRP A 105 2.17 -11.47 -13.75
N PRO A 106 1.53 -12.25 -12.87
CA PRO A 106 0.10 -12.53 -12.98
C PRO A 106 -0.75 -11.26 -13.04
N LYS A 107 -1.84 -11.27 -13.84
CA LYS A 107 -2.73 -10.12 -14.09
C LYS A 107 -3.11 -9.33 -12.83
N ARG A 108 -3.45 -10.03 -11.74
CA ARG A 108 -3.82 -9.45 -10.44
C ARG A 108 -2.81 -8.44 -9.89
N ASN A 109 -1.53 -8.59 -10.24
CA ASN A 109 -0.46 -7.71 -9.79
C ASN A 109 -0.51 -6.36 -10.53
N TYR A 110 -0.86 -6.38 -11.82
CA TYR A 110 -1.10 -5.17 -12.61
C TYR A 110 -2.40 -4.48 -12.22
N ASP A 111 -3.44 -5.24 -11.87
CA ASP A 111 -4.72 -4.69 -11.41
C ASP A 111 -4.57 -3.86 -10.12
N ALA A 112 -3.58 -4.19 -9.27
CA ALA A 112 -3.24 -3.44 -8.06
C ALA A 112 -2.06 -2.46 -8.23
N SER A 113 -1.44 -2.40 -9.40
CA SER A 113 -0.25 -1.56 -9.67
C SER A 113 -0.62 -0.08 -9.76
N ILE A 114 0.06 0.81 -9.05
CA ILE A 114 -0.17 2.26 -9.16
C ILE A 114 1.00 2.96 -9.87
N ASN A 115 0.71 4.02 -10.63
CA ASN A 115 1.75 4.89 -11.20
C ASN A 115 1.97 6.15 -10.34
N LEU A 116 2.91 7.02 -10.74
CA LEU A 116 3.24 8.23 -9.98
C LEU A 116 2.05 9.19 -9.81
N ARG A 117 1.24 9.40 -10.86
CA ARG A 117 0.07 10.27 -10.79
C ARG A 117 -0.99 9.72 -9.85
N GLU A 118 -1.20 8.42 -9.88
CA GLU A 118 -2.13 7.75 -8.97
C GLU A 118 -1.64 7.77 -7.52
N ALA A 119 -0.32 7.65 -7.30
CA ALA A 119 0.28 7.84 -5.99
C ALA A 119 0.05 9.27 -5.48
N GLN A 120 0.20 10.31 -6.32
CA GLN A 120 -0.12 11.69 -5.97
C GLN A 120 -1.59 11.82 -5.52
N THR A 121 -2.53 11.27 -6.30
CA THR A 121 -3.96 11.29 -5.94
C THR A 121 -4.25 10.59 -4.60
N LEU A 122 -3.55 9.49 -4.31
CA LEU A 122 -3.71 8.81 -3.01
C LEU A 122 -3.15 9.63 -1.84
N LEU A 123 -2.11 10.45 -2.06
CA LEU A 123 -1.56 11.32 -1.02
C LEU A 123 -2.44 12.53 -0.68
N GLU A 124 -3.40 12.88 -1.53
CA GLU A 124 -4.41 13.91 -1.23
C GLU A 124 -5.42 13.46 -0.15
N ASP A 125 -5.39 12.18 0.25
CA ASP A 125 -6.31 11.57 1.22
C ASP A 125 -5.58 11.24 2.53
N ASP A 126 -5.82 12.04 3.58
CA ASP A 126 -5.20 11.89 4.90
C ASP A 126 -5.48 10.53 5.56
N GLU A 127 -6.65 9.95 5.31
CA GLU A 127 -7.02 8.63 5.82
C GLU A 127 -6.16 7.55 5.16
N PHE A 128 -5.94 7.65 3.84
CA PHE A 128 -5.02 6.77 3.12
C PHE A 128 -3.60 6.89 3.69
N VAL A 129 -3.07 8.12 3.80
CA VAL A 129 -1.69 8.36 4.25
C VAL A 129 -1.47 7.80 5.65
N SER A 130 -2.42 8.02 6.56
CA SER A 130 -2.35 7.52 7.92
C SER A 130 -2.39 5.99 7.97
N ALA A 131 -3.33 5.37 7.25
CA ALA A 131 -3.44 3.91 7.21
C ALA A 131 -2.23 3.23 6.53
N TYR A 132 -1.66 3.85 5.50
CA TYR A 132 -0.46 3.35 4.82
C TYR A 132 0.76 3.34 5.73
N LEU A 133 1.03 4.46 6.43
CA LEU A 133 2.11 4.56 7.40
C LEU A 133 1.92 3.62 8.60
N GLU A 134 0.68 3.42 9.04
CA GLU A 134 0.35 2.48 10.11
C GLU A 134 0.59 1.03 9.67
N CYS A 135 0.22 0.67 8.43
CA CYS A 135 0.55 -0.64 7.85
C CYS A 135 2.07 -0.91 7.86
N ILE A 136 2.88 0.06 7.41
CA ILE A 136 4.34 -0.06 7.45
C ILE A 136 4.84 -0.25 8.89
N THR A 137 4.37 0.60 9.80
CA THR A 137 4.80 0.59 11.20
C THR A 137 4.52 -0.75 11.86
N LEU A 138 3.26 -1.23 11.79
CA LEU A 138 2.89 -2.52 12.34
C LEU A 138 3.69 -3.66 11.71
N TYR A 139 3.91 -3.63 10.39
CA TYR A 139 4.70 -4.65 9.71
C TYR A 139 6.16 -4.68 10.18
N LEU A 140 6.81 -3.52 10.30
CA LEU A 140 8.17 -3.41 10.85
C LEU A 140 8.25 -3.87 12.30
N GLU A 141 7.29 -3.49 13.13
CA GLU A 141 7.21 -3.93 14.54
C GLU A 141 7.06 -5.45 14.64
N ALA A 142 6.21 -6.05 13.80
CA ALA A 142 6.05 -7.50 13.76
C ALA A 142 7.36 -8.21 13.36
N LEU A 143 8.09 -7.69 12.36
CA LEU A 143 9.39 -8.23 11.97
C LEU A 143 10.46 -8.04 13.06
N LYS A 144 10.47 -6.91 13.77
CA LYS A 144 11.38 -6.66 14.90
C LYS A 144 11.09 -7.62 16.07
N LYS A 145 9.82 -7.87 16.36
CA LYS A 145 9.38 -8.72 17.48
C LYS A 145 9.58 -10.21 17.20
N HIS A 146 9.19 -10.67 16.03
CA HIS A 146 9.11 -12.10 15.70
C HIS A 146 10.24 -12.58 14.79
N GLY A 147 11.12 -11.67 14.39
CA GLY A 147 12.17 -11.94 13.43
C GLY A 147 11.68 -11.93 11.99
N TRP A 148 12.63 -12.14 11.10
CA TRP A 148 12.39 -12.18 9.68
C TRP A 148 11.55 -13.40 9.26
N ASN A 149 10.60 -13.19 8.35
CA ASN A 149 9.60 -14.19 7.94
C ASN A 149 9.97 -14.99 6.68
N ASP A 150 11.21 -14.87 6.19
CA ASP A 150 11.70 -15.47 4.93
C ASP A 150 10.84 -15.16 3.70
N TYR A 151 10.18 -14.00 3.69
CA TYR A 151 9.31 -13.56 2.60
C TYR A 151 9.80 -12.24 1.98
N PRO A 152 10.93 -12.26 1.24
CA PRO A 152 11.64 -11.05 0.78
C PRO A 152 10.82 -10.21 -0.18
N VAL A 153 9.92 -10.82 -0.95
CA VAL A 153 9.04 -10.10 -1.87
C VAL A 153 8.19 -9.06 -1.16
N ARG A 154 7.66 -9.35 0.05
CA ARG A 154 6.79 -8.40 0.76
C ARG A 154 7.56 -7.17 1.23
N TYR A 155 8.75 -7.38 1.78
CA TYR A 155 9.60 -6.27 2.24
C TYR A 155 10.10 -5.45 1.06
N ALA A 156 10.54 -6.10 -0.02
CA ALA A 156 10.95 -5.40 -1.24
C ALA A 156 9.80 -4.56 -1.83
N ARG A 157 8.57 -5.10 -1.88
CA ARG A 157 7.38 -4.36 -2.32
C ARG A 157 7.10 -3.14 -1.44
N MET A 158 7.21 -3.28 -0.12
CA MET A 158 7.07 -2.14 0.81
C MET A 158 8.09 -1.04 0.51
N ILE A 159 9.35 -1.40 0.27
CA ILE A 159 10.40 -0.42 -0.09
C ILE A 159 10.05 0.31 -1.40
N HIS A 160 9.69 -0.43 -2.46
CA HIS A 160 9.30 0.15 -3.75
C HIS A 160 8.06 1.04 -3.64
N SER A 161 7.07 0.61 -2.86
CA SER A 161 5.85 1.37 -2.57
C SER A 161 6.19 2.69 -1.89
N LEU A 162 7.02 2.65 -0.84
CA LEU A 162 7.41 3.86 -0.12
C LEU A 162 8.23 4.82 -0.98
N SER A 163 9.19 4.30 -1.74
CA SER A 163 9.96 5.12 -2.68
C SER A 163 9.05 5.84 -3.69
N LEU A 164 8.03 5.16 -4.23
CA LEU A 164 7.05 5.78 -5.12
C LEU A 164 6.26 6.90 -4.43
N PHE A 165 5.83 6.69 -3.18
CA PHE A 165 5.10 7.72 -2.44
C PHE A 165 5.98 8.91 -2.02
N ILE A 166 7.24 8.68 -1.66
CA ILE A 166 8.20 9.77 -1.40
C ILE A 166 8.38 10.61 -2.67
N LYS A 167 8.60 9.96 -3.81
CA LYS A 167 8.68 10.63 -5.12
C LYS A 167 7.40 11.37 -5.50
N ALA A 168 6.23 10.82 -5.16
CA ALA A 168 4.95 11.50 -5.38
C ALA A 168 4.84 12.75 -4.50
N ALA A 169 5.21 12.65 -3.22
CA ALA A 169 5.17 13.75 -2.26
C ALA A 169 6.16 14.88 -2.59
N SER A 170 7.27 14.58 -3.30
CA SER A 170 8.25 15.58 -3.72
C SER A 170 7.79 16.45 -4.90
N THR A 171 6.57 16.25 -5.41
CA THR A 171 6.07 16.98 -6.57
C THR A 171 5.79 18.43 -6.21
N VAL A 172 6.38 19.34 -6.99
CA VAL A 172 6.17 20.78 -6.85
C VAL A 172 4.94 21.24 -7.65
N ASP A 173 4.27 22.27 -7.15
CA ASP A 173 3.25 22.98 -7.91
C ASP A 173 3.86 23.91 -8.97
N GLN A 174 3.01 24.66 -9.67
CA GLN A 174 3.43 25.61 -10.71
C GLN A 174 4.35 26.74 -10.18
N LYS A 175 4.40 26.95 -8.86
CA LYS A 175 5.24 27.94 -8.19
C LYS A 175 6.54 27.34 -7.65
N GLY A 176 6.80 26.06 -7.94
CA GLY A 176 7.98 25.35 -7.42
C GLY A 176 7.84 24.95 -5.94
N VAL A 177 6.64 25.01 -5.36
CA VAL A 177 6.40 24.68 -3.95
C VAL A 177 5.92 23.25 -3.83
N ILE A 178 6.59 22.46 -2.99
CA ILE A 178 6.09 21.13 -2.60
C ILE A 178 4.81 21.34 -1.78
N LYS A 179 3.68 20.84 -2.29
CA LYS A 179 2.37 20.98 -1.62
C LYS A 179 2.32 20.21 -0.30
N GLU A 180 2.83 18.98 -0.33
CA GLU A 180 2.68 18.01 0.75
C GLU A 180 3.94 17.89 1.62
N LYS A 181 4.54 19.02 2.04
CA LYS A 181 5.83 19.02 2.77
C LYS A 181 5.82 18.10 4.00
N THR A 182 4.75 18.14 4.79
CA THR A 182 4.61 17.31 5.99
C THR A 182 4.52 15.82 5.65
N ILE A 183 3.80 15.46 4.60
CA ILE A 183 3.71 14.07 4.13
C ILE A 183 5.07 13.62 3.60
N TYR A 184 5.75 14.46 2.80
CA TYR A 184 7.09 14.18 2.28
C TYR A 184 8.09 13.90 3.41
N GLN A 185 8.06 14.71 4.47
CA GLN A 185 8.87 14.48 5.67
C GLN A 185 8.53 13.16 6.36
N ARG A 186 7.25 12.89 6.65
CA ARG A 186 6.81 11.66 7.35
C ARG A 186 7.19 10.39 6.58
N LEU A 187 7.00 10.40 5.26
CA LEU A 187 7.36 9.27 4.40
C LEU A 187 8.89 9.08 4.36
N SER A 188 9.66 10.16 4.27
CA SER A 188 11.13 10.09 4.24
C SER A 188 11.71 9.57 5.55
N GLN A 189 11.23 10.05 6.70
CA GLN A 189 11.60 9.53 8.02
C GLN A 189 11.27 8.04 8.16
N LYS A 190 10.09 7.62 7.69
CA LYS A 190 9.74 6.20 7.66
C LYS A 190 10.67 5.39 6.75
N GLY A 191 11.14 5.99 5.66
CA GLY A 191 12.10 5.39 4.75
C GLY A 191 13.46 5.13 5.39
N GLU A 192 13.94 6.05 6.23
CA GLU A 192 15.17 5.87 7.00
C GLU A 192 15.06 4.67 7.94
N GLU A 193 13.97 4.56 8.71
CA GLU A 193 13.73 3.41 9.59
C GLU A 193 13.73 2.07 8.83
N ILE A 194 13.16 2.04 7.62
CA ILE A 194 13.14 0.85 6.77
C ILE A 194 14.56 0.50 6.31
N ILE A 195 15.31 1.47 5.82
CA ILE A 195 16.70 1.24 5.37
C ILE A 195 17.56 0.73 6.52
N ASP A 196 17.47 1.33 7.70
CA ASP A 196 18.25 0.93 8.87
C ASP A 196 17.94 -0.50 9.31
N PHE A 197 16.65 -0.86 9.33
CA PHE A 197 16.25 -2.23 9.60
C PHE A 197 16.81 -3.20 8.55
N ALA A 198 16.73 -2.84 7.27
CA ALA A 198 17.18 -3.67 6.17
C ALA A 198 18.69 -3.88 6.20
N HIS A 199 19.49 -2.84 6.45
CA HIS A 199 20.95 -2.96 6.62
C HIS A 199 21.32 -3.87 7.78
N THR A 200 20.64 -3.73 8.92
CA THR A 200 20.94 -4.50 10.12
C THR A 200 20.55 -5.98 10.00
N ASN A 201 19.49 -6.29 9.25
CA ASN A 201 18.86 -7.63 9.31
C ASN A 201 18.81 -8.39 7.97
N LEU A 202 18.85 -7.71 6.82
CA LEU A 202 18.46 -8.28 5.54
C LEU A 202 19.49 -8.12 4.41
N ALA A 203 20.33 -7.08 4.47
CA ALA A 203 21.16 -6.67 3.34
C ALA A 203 22.15 -7.76 2.90
N GLU A 204 22.86 -8.38 3.84
CA GLU A 204 23.78 -9.48 3.54
C GLU A 204 23.05 -10.71 2.97
N LYS A 205 21.90 -11.05 3.56
CA LYS A 205 21.12 -12.23 3.17
C LYS A 205 20.49 -12.12 1.77
N TYR A 206 20.20 -10.89 1.32
CA TYR A 206 19.47 -10.64 0.08
C TYR A 206 20.23 -9.74 -0.90
N SER A 207 21.57 -9.75 -0.85
CA SER A 207 22.45 -8.99 -1.75
C SER A 207 22.20 -9.30 -3.24
N ASP A 208 21.84 -10.53 -3.55
CA ASP A 208 21.61 -10.98 -4.94
C ASP A 208 20.13 -10.89 -5.36
N TYR A 209 19.25 -10.46 -4.46
CA TYR A 209 17.82 -10.35 -4.76
C TYR A 209 17.49 -8.99 -5.36
N SER A 210 17.50 -8.92 -6.69
CA SER A 210 17.36 -7.68 -7.46
C SER A 210 16.16 -6.80 -7.13
N LEU A 211 15.00 -7.37 -6.77
CA LEU A 211 13.84 -6.57 -6.38
C LEU A 211 14.11 -5.83 -5.07
N PHE A 212 14.81 -6.45 -4.12
CA PHE A 212 15.16 -5.83 -2.85
C PHE A 212 16.25 -4.78 -3.02
N THR A 213 17.36 -5.10 -3.69
CA THR A 213 18.50 -4.18 -3.85
C THR A 213 18.12 -2.92 -4.63
N LYS A 214 17.43 -3.07 -5.77
CA LYS A 214 16.91 -1.91 -6.53
C LYS A 214 15.93 -1.07 -5.71
N GLY A 215 15.11 -1.72 -4.87
CA GLY A 215 14.21 -1.03 -3.96
C GLY A 215 14.99 -0.16 -2.98
N MET A 216 15.97 -0.75 -2.30
CA MET A 216 16.84 -0.05 -1.34
C MET A 216 17.55 1.15 -1.97
N GLU A 217 18.13 0.97 -3.16
CA GLU A 217 18.78 2.05 -3.91
C GLU A 217 17.80 3.19 -4.24
N THR A 218 16.62 2.86 -4.76
CA THR A 218 15.62 3.87 -5.14
C THR A 218 15.10 4.61 -3.91
N LEU A 219 14.81 3.90 -2.81
CA LEU A 219 14.37 4.53 -1.56
C LEU A 219 15.44 5.46 -0.99
N ALA A 220 16.70 5.03 -0.96
CA ALA A 220 17.82 5.84 -0.48
C ALA A 220 17.99 7.13 -1.32
N GLN A 221 17.85 7.03 -2.64
CA GLN A 221 17.91 8.19 -3.54
C GLN A 221 16.78 9.19 -3.26
N GLU A 222 15.54 8.73 -3.07
CA GLU A 222 14.43 9.63 -2.79
C GLU A 222 14.55 10.29 -1.40
N ILE A 223 15.06 9.58 -0.39
CA ILE A 223 15.38 10.17 0.93
C ILE A 223 16.50 11.20 0.81
N LYS A 224 17.52 10.93 -0.02
CA LYS A 224 18.61 11.90 -0.26
C LYS A 224 18.07 13.20 -0.84
N LYS A 225 17.18 13.13 -1.84
CA LYS A 225 16.52 14.31 -2.41
C LYS A 225 15.71 15.09 -1.37
N PHE A 226 15.08 14.40 -0.42
CA PHE A 226 14.39 15.06 0.70
C PHE A 226 15.36 15.85 1.58
N LYS A 227 16.52 15.26 1.91
CA LYS A 227 17.56 15.95 2.71
C LYS A 227 18.10 17.18 2.00
N GLU A 228 18.44 17.05 0.72
CA GLU A 228 18.87 18.17 -0.13
C GLU A 228 17.80 19.27 -0.16
N PHE A 229 16.52 18.91 -0.37
CA PHE A 229 15.40 19.85 -0.30
C PHE A 229 15.29 20.54 1.07
N ALA A 230 15.43 19.80 2.17
CA ALA A 230 15.32 20.34 3.53
C ALA A 230 16.47 21.28 3.89
N GLU A 231 17.67 21.06 3.34
CA GLU A 231 18.84 21.92 3.51
C GLU A 231 18.76 23.21 2.68
N GLU A 232 18.16 23.15 1.48
CA GLU A 232 17.99 24.28 0.57
C GLU A 232 16.84 25.22 0.95
N GLN A 233 15.91 24.80 1.81
CA GLN A 233 14.92 25.73 2.37
C GLN A 233 15.69 26.78 3.19
N PRO A 234 15.54 28.09 2.89
CA PRO A 234 16.10 29.11 3.77
C PRO A 234 15.61 28.81 5.18
N ARG A 235 16.53 28.85 6.16
CA ARG A 235 16.17 28.82 7.58
C ARG A 235 15.29 30.05 7.80
N GLU A 236 13.99 29.95 7.53
CA GLU A 236 13.03 30.92 7.97
C GLU A 236 13.27 31.04 9.46
N SER A 237 13.70 32.23 9.84
CA SER A 237 14.03 32.66 11.18
C SER A 237 13.13 31.96 12.18
N ASN A 238 13.74 31.06 12.95
CA ASN A 238 13.15 30.40 14.09
C ASN A 238 12.42 31.46 14.96
N PRO A 239 11.07 31.55 14.94
CA PRO A 239 10.36 32.43 15.84
C PRO A 239 9.91 31.61 17.04
N LEU A 240 10.80 30.76 17.58
CA LEU A 240 10.60 30.05 18.83
C LEU A 240 11.93 30.01 19.61
N SER A 241 12.45 31.21 19.89
CA SER A 241 12.81 31.52 21.26
C SER A 241 11.50 31.47 22.06
N TYR A 242 11.24 30.37 22.75
CA TYR A 242 10.43 30.42 23.95
C TYR A 242 11.27 29.90 25.11
N ALA A 243 11.16 30.67 26.18
CA ALA A 243 11.78 30.53 27.49
C ALA A 243 11.74 29.12 28.08
#